data_AF-A0A0L6VPT4-F1
#
_entry.id   AF-A0A0L6VPT4-F1
#
_cell.length_a   1.000
_cell.length_b   1.000
_cell.length_c   1.000
_cell.angle_alpha   90.00
_cell.angle_beta   90.00
_cell.angle_gamma   90.00
#
_symmetry.space_group_name_H-M   'P 1'
#
loop_
_entity.id
_entity.type
_entity.pdbx_description
1 polymer ?
#
loop_
_entity_poly.entity_id
_entity_poly.type
_entity_poly.pdbx_seq_one_letter_code
_entity_poly.pdbx_strand_id
1 'polypeptide(L)'
;MDNINATILKTTIKAIPILTEENFSSWRSRITALFKLGGLKDNMLNGEPALEEDDNTILRAIILSKLSTKTQNNVVTSENKDNAQLLWKEILKHFLSWEPSNRARVYNQFSHISFDISNIEKFVTE
;
A
#
# COMPACT_ATOMS: atom_id res chain seq x y z
N MET A 1 12.99 -3.24 -16.92
CA MET A 1 11.91 -2.37 -17.46
C MET A 1 12.24 -1.74 -18.83
N ASP A 2 13.26 -2.25 -19.52
CA ASP A 2 14.05 -1.45 -20.46
C ASP A 2 13.50 -1.38 -21.89
N ASN A 3 12.52 -2.22 -22.21
CA ASN A 3 11.90 -2.29 -23.53
C ASN A 3 10.64 -1.42 -23.67
N ILE A 4 10.31 -0.61 -22.65
CA ILE A 4 9.12 0.25 -22.64
C ILE A 4 9.45 1.60 -23.27
N ASN A 5 8.56 2.09 -24.13
CA ASN A 5 8.68 3.45 -24.65
C ASN A 5 8.78 4.47 -23.51
N ALA A 6 9.90 5.19 -23.44
CA ALA A 6 10.20 6.12 -22.35
C ALA A 6 9.13 7.24 -22.19
N THR A 7 8.50 7.67 -23.28
CA THR A 7 7.42 8.67 -23.24
C THR A 7 6.15 8.11 -22.61
N ILE A 8 5.79 6.86 -22.94
CA ILE A 8 4.64 6.16 -22.31
C ILE A 8 4.91 5.96 -20.83
N LEU A 9 6.11 5.50 -20.46
CA LEU A 9 6.51 5.31 -19.07
C LEU A 9 6.43 6.63 -18.28
N LYS A 10 7.04 7.70 -18.79
CA LYS A 10 7.01 9.03 -18.18
C LYS A 10 5.59 9.56 -18.00
N THR A 11 4.74 9.39 -19.00
CA THR A 11 3.34 9.83 -18.96
C THR A 11 2.54 9.05 -17.92
N THR A 12 2.75 7.73 -17.86
CA THR A 12 2.12 6.84 -16.88
C THR A 12 2.52 7.24 -15.45
N ILE A 13 3.81 7.46 -15.20
CA ILE A 13 4.32 7.88 -13.89
C ILE A 13 3.74 9.24 -13.48
N LYS A 14 3.67 10.21 -14.40
CA LYS A 14 3.07 11.53 -14.13
C LYS A 14 1.59 11.44 -13.78
N ALA A 15 0.86 10.51 -14.39
CA ALA A 15 -0.57 10.34 -14.16
C ALA A 15 -0.90 9.68 -12.80
N ILE A 16 0.08 9.15 -12.08
CA ILE A 16 -0.11 8.61 -10.72
C ILE A 16 -0.11 9.80 -9.73
N PRO A 17 -1.21 10.01 -8.97
CA PRO A 17 -1.27 11.07 -7.96
C PRO A 17 -0.40 10.73 -6.74
N ILE A 18 -0.19 11.70 -5.85
CA ILE A 18 0.30 11.41 -4.50
C ILE A 18 -0.78 10.62 -3.75
N LEU A 19 -0.40 9.54 -3.08
CA LEU A 19 -1.30 8.68 -2.32
C LEU A 19 -1.87 9.43 -1.11
N THR A 20 -3.19 9.43 -1.00
CA THR A 20 -3.95 9.91 0.15
C THR A 20 -5.00 8.86 0.56
N GLU A 21 -5.60 9.04 1.74
CA GLU A 21 -6.65 8.14 2.25
C GLU A 21 -7.86 8.09 1.30
N GLU A 22 -8.19 9.20 0.64
CA GLU A 22 -9.36 9.34 -0.23
C GLU A 22 -9.16 8.75 -1.63
N ASN A 23 -7.91 8.63 -2.11
CA ASN A 23 -7.62 8.27 -3.50
C ASN A 23 -7.02 6.87 -3.68
N PHE A 24 -6.92 6.08 -2.60
CA PHE A 24 -6.21 4.79 -2.60
C PHE A 24 -6.63 3.84 -3.72
N SER A 25 -7.94 3.66 -3.96
CA SER A 25 -8.44 2.77 -5.02
C SER A 25 -7.96 3.19 -6.43
N SER A 26 -8.04 4.49 -6.73
CA SER A 26 -7.56 5.06 -7.99
C SER A 26 -6.04 5.00 -8.10
N TRP A 27 -5.33 5.32 -7.02
CA TRP A 27 -3.87 5.25 -6.94
C TRP A 27 -3.36 3.82 -7.17
N ARG A 28 -3.95 2.84 -6.47
CA ARG A 28 -3.63 1.40 -6.59
C ARG A 28 -3.83 0.92 -8.01
N SER A 29 -4.92 1.33 -8.66
CA SER A 29 -5.22 0.96 -10.05
C SER A 29 -4.15 1.49 -11.01
N ARG A 30 -3.71 2.74 -10.84
CA ARG A 30 -2.69 3.38 -11.69
C ARG A 30 -1.29 2.79 -11.49
N ILE A 31 -0.89 2.53 -10.26
CA ILE A 31 0.38 1.82 -9.97
C ILE A 31 0.35 0.39 -10.52
N THR A 32 -0.78 -0.31 -10.38
CA THR A 32 -0.91 -1.67 -10.95
C THR A 32 -0.83 -1.65 -12.48
N ALA A 33 -1.37 -0.62 -13.14
CA ALA A 33 -1.22 -0.43 -14.57
C ALA A 33 0.24 -0.18 -14.98
N LEU A 34 0.99 0.58 -14.18
CA LEU A 34 2.44 0.73 -14.35
C LEU A 34 3.16 -0.62 -14.24
N PHE A 35 2.84 -1.45 -13.25
CA PHE A 35 3.46 -2.78 -13.15
C PHE A 35 3.13 -3.67 -14.36
N LYS A 36 1.90 -3.57 -14.89
CA LYS A 36 1.52 -4.28 -16.13
C LYS A 36 2.33 -3.81 -17.33
N LEU A 37 2.51 -2.49 -17.47
CA LEU A 37 3.37 -1.91 -18.49
C LEU A 37 4.82 -2.41 -18.35
N GLY A 38 5.27 -2.57 -17.10
CA GLY A 38 6.54 -3.17 -16.69
C GLY A 38 6.72 -4.64 -17.00
N GLY A 39 5.65 -5.41 -17.21
CA GLY A 39 5.70 -6.88 -17.19
C GLY A 39 5.89 -7.49 -15.79
N LEU A 40 5.81 -6.69 -14.73
CA LEU A 40 6.16 -7.07 -13.34
C LEU A 40 4.94 -7.21 -12.42
N LYS A 41 3.74 -7.15 -12.99
CA LYS A 41 2.48 -7.12 -12.22
C LYS A 41 2.34 -8.33 -11.30
N ASP A 42 2.58 -9.54 -11.80
CA ASP A 42 2.36 -10.73 -10.98
C ASP A 42 3.46 -10.90 -9.92
N ASN A 43 4.72 -10.57 -10.23
CA ASN A 43 5.81 -10.46 -9.25
C ASN A 43 5.44 -9.50 -8.11
N MET A 44 4.89 -8.33 -8.44
CA MET A 44 4.52 -7.31 -7.46
C MET A 44 3.31 -7.71 -6.60
N LEU A 45 2.31 -8.36 -7.19
CA LEU A 45 1.10 -8.76 -6.47
C LEU A 45 1.31 -9.99 -5.60
N ASN A 46 2.08 -10.96 -6.07
CA ASN A 46 2.34 -12.20 -5.35
C ASN A 46 3.51 -12.04 -4.36
N GLY A 47 4.41 -11.09 -4.62
CA GLY A 47 5.66 -10.92 -3.87
C GLY A 47 6.77 -11.88 -4.32
N GLU A 48 6.50 -12.74 -5.32
CA GLU A 48 7.42 -13.75 -5.83
C GLU A 48 7.25 -13.92 -7.36
N PRO A 49 8.32 -14.24 -8.09
CA PRO A 49 9.71 -14.28 -7.64
C PRO A 49 10.24 -12.87 -7.30
N ALA A 50 11.41 -12.81 -6.66
CA ALA A 50 12.08 -11.55 -6.37
C ALA A 50 12.34 -10.76 -7.67
N LEU A 51 12.25 -9.42 -7.57
CA LEU A 51 12.59 -8.54 -8.69
C LEU A 51 14.10 -8.55 -8.95
N GLU A 52 14.48 -8.30 -10.20
CA GLU A 52 15.84 -7.91 -10.52
C GLU A 52 16.18 -6.56 -9.86
N GLU A 53 17.46 -6.33 -9.56
CA GLU A 53 17.91 -5.17 -8.77
C GLU A 53 17.53 -3.82 -9.41
N ASP A 54 17.63 -3.71 -10.73
CA ASP A 54 17.28 -2.50 -11.48
C ASP A 54 15.77 -2.25 -11.42
N ASP A 55 14.95 -3.29 -11.61
CA ASP A 55 13.50 -3.19 -11.53
C ASP A 55 13.03 -2.85 -10.10
N ASN A 56 13.67 -3.45 -9.08
CA ASN A 56 13.43 -3.12 -7.68
C ASN A 56 13.73 -1.64 -7.40
N THR A 57 14.90 -1.17 -7.83
CA THR A 57 15.34 0.21 -7.63
C THR A 57 14.39 1.21 -8.31
N ILE A 58 14.02 0.95 -9.57
CA ILE A 58 13.11 1.83 -10.32
C ILE A 58 11.72 1.87 -9.68
N LEU A 59 11.12 0.70 -9.40
CA LEU A 59 9.77 0.65 -8.82
C LEU A 59 9.73 1.26 -7.42
N ARG A 60 10.74 1.02 -6.59
CA ARG A 60 10.88 1.65 -5.28
C ARG A 60 10.91 3.17 -5.40
N ALA A 61 11.75 3.71 -6.27
CA ALA A 61 11.86 5.16 -6.47
C ALA A 61 10.52 5.77 -6.92
N ILE A 62 9.81 5.10 -7.84
CA ILE A 62 8.50 5.54 -8.29
C ILE A 62 7.49 5.50 -7.13
N ILE A 63 7.37 4.39 -6.40
CA ILE A 63 6.43 4.26 -5.29
C ILE A 63 6.69 5.35 -4.25
N LEU A 64 7.93 5.52 -3.78
CA LEU A 64 8.30 6.53 -2.80
C LEU A 64 7.96 7.95 -3.27
N SER A 65 8.22 8.27 -4.55
CA SER A 65 7.87 9.57 -5.13
C SER A 65 6.37 9.86 -5.16
N LYS A 66 5.54 8.83 -5.01
CA LYS A 66 4.07 8.90 -5.03
C LYS A 66 3.45 8.75 -3.64
N LEU A 67 4.25 8.77 -2.58
CA LEU A 67 3.78 8.81 -1.20
C LEU A 67 3.97 10.20 -0.61
N SER A 68 2.96 10.69 0.13
CA SER A 68 3.14 11.89 0.96
C SER A 68 4.10 11.60 2.12
N THR A 69 4.73 12.62 2.71
CA THR A 69 5.60 12.44 3.89
C THR A 69 4.87 11.74 5.05
N LYS A 70 3.59 12.12 5.30
CA LYS A 70 2.74 11.45 6.30
C LYS A 70 2.63 9.95 6.01
N THR A 71 2.35 9.60 4.76
CA THR A 71 2.21 8.21 4.34
C THR A 71 3.53 7.45 4.45
N GLN A 72 4.64 8.04 4.00
CA GLN A 72 5.96 7.42 4.09
C GLN A 72 6.31 7.05 5.53
N ASN A 73 6.09 7.96 6.48
CA ASN A 73 6.37 7.72 7.91
C ASN A 73 5.56 6.55 8.50
N ASN A 74 4.40 6.24 7.92
CA ASN A 74 3.50 5.19 8.41
C ASN A 74 3.74 3.82 7.76
N VAL A 75 4.32 3.77 6.56
CA VAL A 75 4.42 2.53 5.76
C VAL A 75 5.85 2.13 5.42
N VAL A 76 6.82 3.04 5.49
CA VAL A 76 8.23 2.76 5.19
C VAL A 76 8.96 2.39 6.47
N THR A 77 9.61 1.23 6.48
CA THR A 77 10.36 0.68 7.62
C THR A 77 11.79 0.34 7.20
N SER A 78 12.66 0.04 8.16
CA SER A 78 14.02 -0.44 7.86
C SER A 78 14.04 -1.75 7.07
N GLU A 79 12.99 -2.57 7.19
CA GLU A 79 12.85 -3.86 6.51
C GLU A 79 12.39 -3.71 5.06
N ASN A 80 11.45 -2.81 4.80
CA ASN A 80 10.86 -2.67 3.47
C ASN A 80 11.43 -1.52 2.63
N LYS A 81 12.22 -0.62 3.23
CA LYS A 81 12.68 0.59 2.55
C LYS A 81 13.42 0.31 1.25
N ASP A 82 14.13 -0.82 1.16
CA ASP A 82 14.97 -1.22 0.01
C ASP A 82 14.30 -2.30 -0.86
N ASN A 83 13.06 -2.68 -0.59
CA ASN A 83 12.36 -3.74 -1.33
C ASN A 83 10.97 -3.27 -1.80
N ALA A 84 10.80 -3.12 -3.11
CA ALA A 84 9.57 -2.62 -3.71
C ALA A 84 8.35 -3.52 -3.44
N GLN A 85 8.53 -4.86 -3.42
CA GLN A 85 7.46 -5.82 -3.16
C GLN A 85 6.97 -5.72 -1.69
N LEU A 86 7.90 -5.64 -0.73
CA LEU A 86 7.57 -5.44 0.68
C LEU A 86 6.92 -4.07 0.93
N LEU A 87 7.42 -3.02 0.29
CA LEU A 87 6.84 -1.69 0.39
C LEU A 87 5.40 -1.67 -0.15
N TRP A 88 5.17 -2.29 -1.32
CA TRP A 88 3.83 -2.44 -1.89
C TRP A 88 2.88 -3.18 -0.94
N LYS A 89 3.34 -4.29 -0.34
CA LYS A 89 2.56 -5.08 0.61
C LYS A 89 2.15 -4.26 1.85
N GLU A 90 3.08 -3.52 2.45
CA GLU A 90 2.77 -2.70 3.62
C GLU A 90 1.86 -1.50 3.29
N ILE A 91 1.99 -0.89 2.10
CA ILE A 91 1.03 0.12 1.62
C ILE A 91 -0.38 -0.49 1.52
N LEU A 92 -0.52 -1.66 0.88
CA LEU A 92 -1.82 -2.31 0.77
C LEU A 92 -2.41 -2.61 2.14
N LYS A 93 -1.62 -3.21 3.05
CA LYS A 93 -2.06 -3.53 4.41
C LYS A 93 -2.51 -2.28 5.18
N HIS A 94 -1.75 -1.19 5.11
CA HIS A 94 -2.12 0.07 5.74
C HIS A 94 -3.45 0.58 5.21
N PHE A 95 -3.58 0.83 3.90
CA PHE A 95 -4.77 1.47 3.35
C PHE A 95 -6.01 0.57 3.30
N LEU A 96 -5.85 -0.75 3.17
CA LEU A 96 -6.97 -1.68 3.33
C LEU A 96 -7.53 -1.65 4.75
N SER A 97 -6.69 -1.50 5.78
CA SER A 97 -7.18 -1.33 7.16
C SER A 97 -7.99 -0.03 7.36
N TRP A 98 -7.73 0.98 6.53
CA TRP A 98 -8.43 2.27 6.55
C TRP A 98 -9.75 2.29 5.77
N GLU A 99 -10.08 1.23 5.02
CA GLU A 99 -11.34 1.19 4.27
C GLU A 99 -12.55 1.37 5.20
N PRO A 100 -13.55 2.20 4.82
CA PRO A 100 -14.71 2.48 5.66
C PRO A 100 -15.44 1.22 6.15
N SER A 101 -15.51 0.17 5.31
CA SER A 101 -16.09 -1.12 5.67
C SER A 101 -15.31 -1.82 6.79
N ASN A 102 -13.98 -1.83 6.71
CA ASN A 102 -13.11 -2.41 7.73
C ASN A 102 -13.19 -1.61 9.04
N ARG A 103 -13.21 -0.28 8.96
CA ARG A 103 -13.42 0.60 10.12
C ARG A 103 -14.81 0.40 10.75
N ALA A 104 -15.85 0.31 9.93
CA ALA A 104 -17.21 0.05 10.40
C ALA A 104 -17.33 -1.32 11.08
N ARG A 105 -16.65 -2.35 10.56
CA ARG A 105 -16.62 -3.68 11.19
C ARG A 105 -16.00 -3.63 12.58
N VAL A 106 -14.84 -2.97 12.73
CA VAL A 106 -14.18 -2.80 14.04
C VAL A 106 -15.06 -2.00 14.99
N TYR A 107 -15.63 -0.87 14.51
CA TYR A 107 -16.54 -0.06 15.32
C TYR A 107 -17.77 -0.84 15.78
N ASN A 108 -18.38 -1.63 14.89
CA ASN A 108 -19.52 -2.47 15.23
C ASN A 108 -19.12 -3.54 16.26
N GLN A 109 -17.95 -4.17 16.15
CA GLN A 109 -17.50 -5.10 17.19
C GLN A 109 -17.37 -4.39 18.54
N PHE A 110 -16.75 -3.22 18.55
CA PHE A 110 -16.58 -2.41 19.76
C PHE A 110 -17.92 -1.97 20.37
N SER A 111 -18.91 -1.60 19.55
CA SER A 111 -20.21 -1.11 20.03
C SER A 111 -21.09 -2.20 20.66
N HIS A 112 -20.77 -3.48 20.43
CA HIS A 112 -21.45 -4.61 21.06
C HIS A 112 -20.82 -5.04 22.39
N ILE A 113 -19.67 -4.45 22.79
CA ILE A 113 -19.07 -4.73 24.09
C ILE A 113 -19.95 -4.11 25.19
N SER A 114 -20.56 -4.96 26.00
CA SER A 114 -21.38 -4.55 27.14
C SER A 114 -20.52 -4.30 28.37
N PHE A 115 -20.67 -3.12 28.98
CA PHE A 115 -20.01 -2.81 30.25
C PHE A 115 -20.60 -3.65 31.40
N ASP A 116 -19.75 -4.38 32.11
CA ASP A 116 -20.06 -5.06 33.37
C ASP A 116 -19.19 -4.48 34.48
N ILE A 117 -19.83 -3.81 35.44
CA ILE A 117 -19.13 -3.22 36.59
C ILE A 117 -18.43 -4.26 37.48
N SER A 118 -18.88 -5.52 37.43
CA SER A 118 -18.30 -6.63 38.18
C SER A 118 -17.01 -7.14 37.56
N ASN A 119 -16.72 -6.78 36.30
CA ASN A 119 -15.54 -7.25 35.57
C ASN A 119 -15.01 -6.20 34.59
N ILE A 120 -14.45 -5.13 35.16
CA ILE A 120 -13.85 -4.01 34.41
C ILE A 120 -12.66 -4.50 33.56
N GLU A 121 -11.88 -5.46 34.06
CA GLU A 121 -10.73 -6.00 33.32
C GLU A 121 -11.16 -6.63 32.00
N LYS A 122 -12.23 -7.44 32.02
CA LYS A 122 -12.82 -8.03 30.82
C LYS A 122 -13.28 -6.97 29.82
N PHE A 123 -13.90 -5.89 30.30
CA PHE A 123 -14.33 -4.79 29.43
C PHE A 123 -13.18 -4.06 28.71
N VAL A 124 -11.97 -4.04 29.28
CA VAL A 124 -10.80 -3.39 28.69
C VAL A 124 -10.02 -4.33 27.77
N THR A 125 -10.15 -5.65 27.94
CA THR A 125 -9.32 -6.66 27.27
C THR A 125 -10.02 -7.44 26.15
N GLU A 126 -11.35 -7.43 26.09
CA GLU A 126 -12.18 -7.95 24.97
C GLU A 126 -12.53 -6.86 23.95
#